data_AF-A0A821SCW9-F1
#
_entry.id   AF-A0A821SCW9-F1
#
_cell.length_a   1.000
_cell.length_b   1.000
_cell.length_c   1.000
_cell.angle_alpha   90.00
_cell.angle_beta   90.00
_cell.angle_gamma   90.00
#
_symmetry.space_group_name_H-M   'P 1'
#
loop_
_entity.id
_entity.type
_entity.pdbx_description
1 polymer ?
#
loop_
_entity_poly.entity_id
_entity_poly.type
_entity_poly.pdbx_seq_one_letter_code
_entity_poly.pdbx_strand_id
1 'polypeptide(L)'
;MILIISISLLILLVLWILSQTNLCDWLCSIIVSGAKRYRCRQRPKRIILIRHGESQANQDSRIYSTIPDHAIGLTEKGQEQAQTCELICEAFSEEKILKIREDPRIREQEWGNFQDLAKREITVAERQKIGRFFYRFGNGESGADVYDRVSLFMDSLFREMDGNLMPNSNILIVSHGLFMRLFLMRFYRWSVERFHTLENFNNCGYCILERDDQDGSFILKTELKISSEQELLKRKDSKEKLNEQNLNEEINSILHTIKTENDKKKA
;
A
#
# COMPACT_ATOMS: atom_id res chain seq x y z
N MET A 1 19.83 -47.38 52.30
CA MET A 1 21.00 -46.46 52.34
C MET A 1 21.50 -46.09 50.94
N ILE A 2 21.83 -47.07 50.08
CA ILE A 2 22.33 -46.84 48.70
C ILE A 2 21.34 -46.03 47.82
N LEU A 3 20.04 -46.28 47.96
CA LEU A 3 18.99 -45.56 47.21
C LEU A 3 18.89 -44.08 47.59
N ILE A 4 19.13 -43.73 48.85
CA ILE A 4 19.05 -42.34 49.35
C ILE A 4 20.28 -41.55 48.91
N ILE A 5 21.45 -42.19 48.92
CA ILE A 5 22.72 -41.60 48.47
C ILE A 5 22.68 -41.32 46.96
N SER A 6 22.13 -42.24 46.18
CA SER A 6 21.97 -42.07 44.73
C SER A 6 20.99 -40.95 44.36
N ILE A 7 19.87 -40.81 45.08
CA ILE A 7 18.93 -39.68 44.89
C ILE A 7 19.60 -38.35 45.27
N SER A 8 20.36 -38.32 46.36
CA SER A 8 21.05 -37.10 46.82
C SER A 8 22.13 -36.63 45.83
N LEU A 9 22.90 -37.57 45.27
CA LEU A 9 23.88 -37.29 44.20
C LEU A 9 23.22 -36.78 42.92
N LEU A 10 22.05 -37.33 42.54
CA LEU A 10 21.30 -36.86 41.39
C LEU A 10 20.78 -35.43 41.59
N ILE A 11 20.28 -35.11 42.80
CA ILE A 11 19.84 -33.75 43.13
C ILE A 11 21.00 -32.76 43.08
N LEU A 12 22.17 -33.11 43.65
CA LEU A 12 23.36 -32.26 43.59
C LEU A 12 23.87 -32.06 42.17
N LEU A 13 23.82 -33.10 41.33
CA LEU A 13 24.14 -33.01 39.92
C LEU A 13 23.18 -32.07 39.18
N VAL A 14 21.87 -32.19 39.42
CA VAL A 14 20.86 -31.30 38.82
C VAL A 14 21.06 -29.85 39.28
N LEU A 15 21.31 -29.62 40.58
CA LEU A 15 21.60 -28.28 41.11
C LEU A 15 22.89 -27.69 40.51
N TRP A 16 23.94 -28.51 40.34
CA TRP A 16 25.17 -28.09 39.69
C TRP A 16 24.94 -27.75 38.21
N ILE A 17 24.19 -28.57 37.48
CA ILE A 17 23.78 -28.34 36.09
C ILE A 17 22.97 -27.03 35.97
N LEU A 18 22.01 -26.80 36.87
CA LEU A 18 21.20 -25.58 36.90
C LEU A 18 22.00 -24.34 37.32
N SER A 19 23.08 -24.52 38.09
CA SER A 19 24.01 -23.43 38.45
C SER A 19 24.93 -23.02 37.30
N GLN A 20 25.05 -23.84 36.24
CA GLN A 20 25.76 -23.46 35.02
C GLN A 20 24.89 -22.50 34.20
N THR A 21 25.11 -21.20 34.37
CA THR A 21 24.38 -20.12 33.65
C THR A 21 24.39 -20.34 32.14
N ASN A 22 25.52 -20.79 31.59
CA ASN A 22 25.69 -21.05 30.16
C ASN A 22 24.75 -22.14 29.62
N LEU A 23 24.45 -23.18 30.41
CA LEU A 23 23.57 -24.26 29.97
C LEU A 23 22.10 -23.81 30.02
N CYS A 24 21.71 -23.10 31.08
CA CYS A 24 20.38 -22.52 31.20
C CYS A 24 20.10 -21.51 30.08
N ASP A 25 21.06 -20.62 29.78
CA ASP A 25 20.96 -19.65 28.69
C ASP A 25 20.86 -20.33 27.31
N TRP A 26 21.66 -21.38 27.09
CA TRP A 26 21.61 -22.15 25.85
C TRP A 26 20.27 -22.88 25.66
N LEU A 27 19.77 -23.55 26.70
CA LEU A 27 18.45 -24.21 26.68
C LEU A 27 17.33 -23.19 26.45
N CYS A 28 17.39 -22.04 27.12
CA CYS A 28 16.44 -20.95 26.90
C CYS A 28 16.49 -20.46 25.44
N SER A 29 17.69 -20.29 24.87
CA SER A 29 17.86 -19.91 23.46
C SER A 29 17.20 -20.91 22.50
N ILE A 30 17.33 -22.21 22.75
CA ILE A 30 16.68 -23.25 21.94
C ILE A 30 15.16 -23.16 22.04
N ILE A 31 14.63 -23.04 23.26
CA ILE A 31 13.17 -22.96 23.50
C ILE A 31 12.61 -21.70 22.84
N VAL A 32 13.24 -20.54 23.06
CA VAL A 32 12.82 -19.26 22.48
C VAL A 32 12.89 -19.30 20.95
N SER A 33 13.97 -19.86 20.39
CA SER A 33 14.11 -20.01 18.93
C SER A 33 13.11 -21.01 18.35
N GLY A 34 12.79 -22.08 19.07
CA GLY A 34 11.76 -23.05 18.73
C GLY A 34 10.36 -22.42 18.74
N ALA A 35 10.02 -21.71 19.82
CA ALA A 35 8.75 -21.01 19.98
C ALA A 35 8.57 -19.91 18.92
N LYS A 36 9.63 -19.15 18.61
CA LYS A 36 9.62 -18.14 17.54
C LYS A 36 9.30 -18.79 16.19
N ARG A 37 10.03 -19.85 15.80
CA ARG A 37 9.78 -20.57 14.55
C ARG A 37 8.36 -21.15 14.48
N TYR A 38 7.89 -21.73 15.58
CA TYR A 38 6.53 -22.25 15.67
C TYR A 38 5.51 -21.12 15.43
N ARG A 39 5.60 -20.01 16.17
CA ARG A 39 4.68 -18.87 16.06
C ARG A 39 4.71 -18.24 14.67
N CYS A 40 5.88 -18.11 14.05
CA CYS A 40 5.98 -17.59 12.68
C CYS A 40 5.15 -18.42 11.69
N ARG A 41 5.16 -19.76 11.83
CA ARG A 41 4.38 -20.65 10.95
C ARG A 41 2.86 -20.58 11.16
N GLN A 42 2.42 -20.05 12.31
CA GLN A 42 1.00 -19.85 12.61
C GLN A 42 0.41 -18.58 11.98
N ARG A 43 1.24 -17.66 11.48
CA ARG A 43 0.76 -16.51 10.71
C ARG A 43 0.24 -16.96 9.32
N PRO A 44 -0.41 -16.08 8.54
CA PRO A 44 -0.71 -16.37 7.14
C PRO A 44 0.55 -16.69 6.33
N LYS A 45 0.42 -17.54 5.31
CA LYS A 45 1.49 -17.83 4.36
C LYS A 45 1.71 -16.67 3.39
N ARG A 46 0.64 -15.97 2.99
CA ARG A 46 0.73 -14.85 2.05
C ARG A 46 -0.15 -13.67 2.46
N ILE A 47 0.34 -12.47 2.16
CA ILE A 47 -0.46 -11.25 2.07
C ILE A 47 -0.44 -10.84 0.61
N ILE A 48 -1.62 -10.71 0.02
CA ILE A 48 -1.82 -10.36 -1.38
C ILE A 48 -2.51 -9.00 -1.40
N LEU A 49 -1.85 -8.01 -2.00
CA LEU A 49 -2.46 -6.71 -2.27
C LEU A 49 -2.98 -6.74 -3.70
N ILE A 50 -4.18 -6.25 -3.93
CA ILE A 50 -4.76 -6.09 -5.27
C ILE A 50 -5.40 -4.72 -5.42
N ARG A 51 -5.22 -4.08 -6.57
CA ARG A 51 -5.92 -2.84 -6.92
C ARG A 51 -7.32 -3.17 -7.42
N HIS A 52 -8.31 -2.39 -6.99
CA HIS A 52 -9.68 -2.49 -7.47
C HIS A 52 -9.80 -2.40 -9.01
N GLY A 53 -10.94 -2.88 -9.54
CA GLY A 53 -11.29 -2.80 -10.95
C GLY A 53 -11.38 -1.36 -11.48
N GLU A 54 -11.44 -1.18 -12.78
CA GLU A 54 -11.45 0.13 -13.41
C GLU A 54 -12.67 0.96 -12.99
N SER A 55 -12.43 2.14 -12.40
CA SER A 55 -13.48 3.11 -12.08
C SER A 55 -13.54 4.23 -13.11
N GLN A 56 -14.68 4.91 -13.18
CA GLN A 56 -14.85 6.06 -14.08
C GLN A 56 -13.77 7.13 -13.83
N ALA A 57 -13.37 7.34 -12.56
CA ALA A 57 -12.27 8.24 -12.20
C ALA A 57 -10.88 7.79 -12.66
N ASN A 58 -10.70 6.51 -13.02
CA ASN A 58 -9.48 6.04 -13.66
C ASN A 58 -9.41 6.43 -15.14
N GLN A 59 -10.56 6.55 -15.81
CA GLN A 59 -10.65 7.06 -17.18
C GLN A 59 -10.60 8.58 -17.22
N ASP A 60 -11.44 9.23 -16.42
CA ASP A 60 -11.49 10.68 -16.32
C ASP A 60 -11.51 11.14 -14.87
N SER A 61 -10.33 11.59 -14.45
CA SER A 61 -10.13 12.11 -13.12
C SER A 61 -10.83 13.46 -12.86
N ARG A 62 -11.39 14.14 -13.88
CA ARG A 62 -12.21 15.35 -13.72
C ARG A 62 -13.55 15.07 -13.04
N ILE A 63 -13.98 13.80 -13.01
CA ILE A 63 -15.25 13.38 -12.38
C ILE A 63 -15.32 13.77 -10.89
N TYR A 64 -14.18 13.87 -10.20
CA TYR A 64 -14.12 14.36 -8.81
C TYR A 64 -14.61 15.82 -8.62
N SER A 65 -14.85 16.56 -9.71
CA SER A 65 -15.46 17.90 -9.66
C SER A 65 -16.98 17.86 -9.60
N THR A 66 -17.61 16.77 -10.06
CA THR A 66 -19.07 16.68 -10.24
C THR A 66 -19.70 15.54 -9.43
N ILE A 67 -18.95 14.48 -9.13
CA ILE A 67 -19.45 13.29 -8.43
C ILE A 67 -18.59 13.06 -7.17
N PRO A 68 -19.21 12.87 -6.00
CA PRO A 68 -18.48 12.56 -4.77
C PRO A 68 -17.89 11.14 -4.83
N ASP A 69 -16.75 10.92 -4.17
CA ASP A 69 -15.97 9.68 -4.24
C ASP A 69 -16.79 8.39 -4.08
N HIS A 70 -17.71 8.36 -3.09
CA HIS A 70 -18.54 7.18 -2.81
C HIS A 70 -19.55 6.85 -3.91
N ALA A 71 -19.86 7.80 -4.79
CA ALA A 71 -20.80 7.64 -5.89
C ALA A 71 -20.12 7.37 -7.25
N ILE A 72 -18.78 7.35 -7.29
CA ILE A 72 -18.04 7.06 -8.52
C ILE A 72 -18.11 5.55 -8.79
N GLY A 73 -18.76 5.18 -9.89
CA GLY A 73 -18.97 3.79 -10.27
C GLY A 73 -17.76 3.15 -10.95
N LEU A 74 -17.86 1.82 -11.08
CA LEU A 74 -17.03 1.04 -11.99
C LEU A 74 -17.43 1.33 -13.44
N THR A 75 -16.45 1.23 -14.35
CA THR A 75 -16.74 1.19 -15.80
C THR A 75 -17.32 -0.17 -16.16
N GLU A 76 -17.84 -0.35 -17.38
CA GLU A 76 -18.28 -1.66 -17.87
C GLU A 76 -17.18 -2.72 -17.72
N LYS A 77 -15.96 -2.40 -18.17
CA LYS A 77 -14.77 -3.22 -17.94
C LYS A 77 -14.47 -3.45 -16.46
N GLY A 78 -14.68 -2.45 -15.60
CA GLY A 78 -14.56 -2.60 -14.15
C GLY A 78 -15.58 -3.56 -13.55
N GLN A 79 -16.81 -3.59 -14.07
CA GLN A 79 -17.86 -4.53 -13.66
C GLN A 79 -17.50 -5.97 -14.08
N GLU A 80 -16.99 -6.18 -15.30
CA GLU A 80 -16.48 -7.48 -15.74
C GLU A 80 -15.33 -7.99 -14.84
N GLN A 81 -14.44 -7.08 -14.42
CA GLN A 81 -13.36 -7.39 -13.48
C GLN A 81 -13.89 -7.78 -12.10
N ALA A 82 -14.92 -7.09 -11.59
CA ALA A 82 -15.56 -7.42 -10.33
C ALA A 82 -16.28 -8.78 -10.42
N GLN A 83 -17.00 -9.04 -11.50
CA GLN A 83 -17.64 -10.32 -11.76
C GLN A 83 -16.63 -11.48 -11.78
N THR A 84 -15.46 -11.27 -12.39
CA THR A 84 -14.37 -12.27 -12.36
C THR A 84 -13.93 -12.56 -10.92
N CYS A 85 -13.85 -11.53 -10.07
CA CYS A 85 -13.53 -11.71 -8.66
C CYS A 85 -14.62 -12.51 -7.92
N GLU A 86 -15.89 -12.23 -8.19
CA GLU A 86 -17.02 -12.97 -7.61
C GLU A 86 -16.97 -14.45 -7.99
N LEU A 87 -16.78 -14.78 -9.27
CA LEU A 87 -16.65 -16.15 -9.75
C LEU A 87 -15.46 -16.90 -9.11
N ILE A 88 -14.34 -16.21 -8.90
CA ILE A 88 -13.20 -16.79 -8.17
C ILE A 88 -13.58 -17.08 -6.72
N CYS A 89 -14.27 -16.16 -6.04
CA CYS A 89 -14.74 -16.37 -4.68
C CYS A 89 -15.73 -17.54 -4.58
N GLU A 90 -16.68 -17.65 -5.51
CA GLU A 90 -17.65 -18.77 -5.58
C GLU A 90 -16.98 -20.13 -5.82
N ALA A 91 -15.85 -20.16 -6.53
CA ALA A 91 -15.08 -21.38 -6.74
C ALA A 91 -14.42 -21.89 -5.44
N PHE A 92 -14.27 -21.05 -4.42
CA PHE A 92 -13.85 -21.49 -3.09
C PHE A 92 -15.08 -21.91 -2.27
N SER A 93 -15.02 -23.07 -1.61
CA SER A 93 -16.07 -23.44 -0.66
C SER A 93 -16.13 -22.41 0.48
N GLU A 94 -17.33 -22.16 1.02
CA GLU A 94 -17.53 -21.18 2.11
C GLU A 94 -16.58 -21.43 3.30
N GLU A 95 -16.27 -22.70 3.59
CA GLU A 95 -15.31 -23.11 4.63
C GLU A 95 -13.87 -22.61 4.40
N LYS A 96 -13.49 -22.25 3.17
CA LYS A 96 -12.17 -21.68 2.82
C LYS A 96 -12.11 -20.18 3.04
N ILE A 97 -13.26 -19.51 3.12
CA ILE A 97 -13.35 -18.07 3.38
C ILE A 97 -13.50 -17.87 4.89
N LEU A 98 -12.37 -17.65 5.55
CA LEU A 98 -12.35 -17.51 7.01
C LEU A 98 -13.08 -16.25 7.50
N LYS A 99 -12.92 -15.14 6.77
CA LYS A 99 -13.45 -13.83 7.15
C LYS A 99 -13.41 -12.86 5.99
N ILE A 100 -14.47 -12.05 5.87
CA ILE A 100 -14.55 -10.88 4.98
C ILE A 100 -14.88 -9.67 5.84
N ARG A 101 -14.20 -8.54 5.61
CA ARG A 101 -14.51 -7.27 6.28
C ARG A 101 -14.09 -6.08 5.44
N GLU A 102 -14.81 -4.98 5.62
CA GLU A 102 -14.43 -3.67 5.11
C GLU A 102 -13.63 -2.89 6.17
N ASP A 103 -12.72 -2.03 5.72
CA ASP A 103 -11.93 -1.18 6.61
C ASP A 103 -11.79 0.22 5.99
N PRO A 104 -12.42 1.27 6.57
CA PRO A 104 -12.38 2.62 5.99
C PRO A 104 -10.96 3.20 5.82
N ARG A 105 -9.95 2.64 6.50
CA ARG A 105 -8.56 3.09 6.42
C ARG A 105 -7.86 2.64 5.15
N ILE A 106 -8.41 1.70 4.37
CA ILE A 106 -7.81 1.23 3.11
C ILE A 106 -8.32 1.95 1.86
N ARG A 107 -9.10 3.03 2.03
CA ARG A 107 -9.55 3.90 0.93
C ARG A 107 -8.40 4.65 0.23
N GLU A 108 -8.65 5.24 -0.93
CA GLU A 108 -7.64 6.05 -1.64
C GLU A 108 -7.34 7.38 -0.93
N GLN A 109 -6.23 8.02 -1.29
CA GLN A 109 -5.91 9.40 -0.86
C GLN A 109 -7.05 10.35 -1.20
N GLU A 110 -7.48 11.12 -0.22
CA GLU A 110 -8.47 12.19 -0.41
C GLU A 110 -7.82 13.41 -1.06
N TRP A 111 -8.42 13.90 -2.15
CA TRP A 111 -7.94 15.09 -2.86
C TRP A 111 -8.59 16.38 -2.36
N GLY A 112 -9.51 16.30 -1.40
CA GLY A 112 -10.30 17.41 -0.88
C GLY A 112 -11.66 17.60 -1.56
N ASN A 113 -12.44 18.58 -1.08
CA ASN A 113 -13.82 18.82 -1.49
C ASN A 113 -13.92 19.58 -2.83
N PHE A 114 -14.78 19.10 -3.75
CA PHE A 114 -15.24 19.75 -4.99
C PHE A 114 -14.17 20.58 -5.73
N GLN A 115 -13.49 19.95 -6.68
CA GLN A 115 -12.38 20.57 -7.39
C GLN A 115 -12.85 21.47 -8.52
N ASP A 116 -12.59 22.77 -8.40
CA ASP A 116 -12.55 23.66 -9.55
C ASP A 116 -11.50 23.14 -10.55
N LEU A 117 -11.91 22.93 -11.80
CA LEU A 117 -11.06 22.39 -12.87
C LEU A 117 -9.81 23.25 -13.08
N ALA A 118 -9.92 24.58 -12.94
CA ALA A 118 -8.77 25.47 -13.08
C ALA A 118 -7.76 25.30 -11.94
N LYS A 119 -8.24 25.11 -10.70
CA LYS A 119 -7.36 24.87 -9.54
C LYS A 119 -6.68 23.51 -9.61
N ARG A 120 -7.34 22.53 -10.22
CA ARG A 120 -6.81 21.17 -10.34
C ARG A 120 -5.47 21.13 -11.07
N GLU A 121 -5.35 21.82 -12.19
CA GLU A 121 -4.11 21.82 -12.98
C GLU A 121 -2.95 22.42 -12.18
N ILE A 122 -3.20 23.53 -11.49
CA ILE A 122 -2.24 24.18 -10.58
C ILE A 122 -1.82 23.21 -9.47
N THR A 123 -2.79 22.62 -8.77
CA THR A 123 -2.55 21.63 -7.70
C THR A 123 -1.74 20.43 -8.20
N VAL A 124 -2.03 19.92 -9.39
CA VAL A 124 -1.28 18.82 -10.00
C VAL A 124 0.16 19.25 -10.32
N ALA A 125 0.38 20.48 -10.80
CA ALA A 125 1.71 21.00 -11.08
C ALA A 125 2.53 21.19 -9.79
N GLU A 126 1.94 21.76 -8.74
CA GLU A 126 2.58 21.91 -7.43
C GLU A 126 2.94 20.55 -6.82
N ARG A 127 2.01 19.58 -6.88
CA ARG A 127 2.25 18.22 -6.41
C ARG A 127 3.41 17.55 -7.13
N GLN A 128 3.59 17.81 -8.41
CA GLN A 128 4.72 17.26 -9.16
C GLN A 128 6.06 17.84 -8.69
N LYS A 129 6.10 19.12 -8.28
CA LYS A 129 7.29 19.77 -7.73
C LYS A 129 7.62 19.27 -6.32
N ILE A 130 6.63 19.20 -5.45
CA ILE A 130 6.81 18.83 -4.02
C ILE A 130 6.94 17.30 -3.84
N GLY A 131 6.31 16.52 -4.74
CA GLY A 131 6.29 15.08 -4.69
C GLY A 131 5.06 14.52 -3.96
N ARG A 132 4.68 13.30 -4.35
CA ARG A 132 3.42 12.67 -3.92
C ARG A 132 3.32 12.40 -2.42
N PHE A 133 4.45 12.28 -1.74
CA PHE A 133 4.49 11.92 -0.31
C PHE A 133 4.16 13.12 0.58
N PHE A 134 4.81 14.26 0.35
CA PHE A 134 4.68 15.43 1.21
C PHE A 134 3.62 16.44 0.75
N TYR A 135 3.22 16.42 -0.53
CA TYR A 135 2.19 17.36 -0.99
C TYR A 135 0.85 17.10 -0.31
N ARG A 136 0.31 18.12 0.33
CA ARG A 136 -1.00 18.12 1.00
C ARG A 136 -2.02 18.85 0.14
N PHE A 137 -3.09 18.15 -0.22
CA PHE A 137 -4.23 18.79 -0.87
C PHE A 137 -5.01 19.68 0.12
N GLY A 138 -5.53 20.81 -0.36
CA GLY A 138 -6.44 21.65 0.43
C GLY A 138 -7.71 20.89 0.78
N ASN A 139 -8.03 20.80 2.08
CA ASN A 139 -9.12 19.96 2.61
C ASN A 139 -9.00 18.45 2.30
N GLY A 140 -7.81 17.98 1.92
CA GLY A 140 -7.55 16.56 1.62
C GLY A 140 -6.35 16.01 2.38
N GLU A 141 -5.86 14.87 1.92
CA GLU A 141 -4.75 14.14 2.51
C GLU A 141 -3.43 14.44 1.78
N SER A 142 -2.32 14.31 2.47
CA SER A 142 -0.99 14.11 1.90
C SER A 142 -0.67 12.61 1.85
N GLY A 143 0.37 12.22 1.10
CA GLY A 143 0.84 10.83 1.15
C GLY A 143 1.32 10.41 2.56
N ALA A 144 1.76 11.36 3.38
CA ALA A 144 2.13 11.11 4.77
C ALA A 144 0.92 10.77 5.65
N ASP A 145 -0.24 11.42 5.49
CA ASP A 145 -1.44 11.04 6.27
C ASP A 145 -1.95 9.67 5.86
N VAL A 146 -1.87 9.37 4.55
CA VAL A 146 -2.18 8.03 4.05
C VAL A 146 -1.24 6.99 4.66
N TYR A 147 0.06 7.31 4.78
CA TYR A 147 1.04 6.45 5.43
C TYR A 147 0.73 6.21 6.93
N ASP A 148 0.21 7.22 7.62
CA ASP A 148 -0.19 7.07 9.03
C ASP A 148 -1.41 6.16 9.19
N ARG A 149 -2.46 6.31 8.37
CA ARG A 149 -3.60 5.38 8.41
C ARG A 149 -3.25 3.97 7.95
N VAL A 150 -2.32 3.83 7.00
CA VAL A 150 -1.73 2.53 6.63
C VAL A 150 -1.06 1.90 7.84
N SER A 151 -0.33 2.67 8.64
CA SER A 151 0.32 2.17 9.87
C SER A 151 -0.72 1.66 10.88
N LEU A 152 -1.80 2.41 11.11
CA LEU A 152 -2.89 1.99 12.00
C LEU A 152 -3.61 0.73 11.50
N PHE A 153 -3.82 0.62 10.18
CA PHE A 153 -4.36 -0.59 9.56
C PHE A 153 -3.43 -1.78 9.79
N MET A 154 -2.12 -1.60 9.55
CA MET A 154 -1.11 -2.63 9.78
C MET A 154 -1.08 -3.09 11.24
N ASP A 155 -1.15 -2.20 12.21
CA ASP A 155 -1.17 -2.58 13.63
C ASP A 155 -2.35 -3.50 13.95
N SER A 156 -3.51 -3.25 13.32
CA SER A 156 -4.69 -4.10 13.45
C SER A 156 -4.48 -5.45 12.77
N LEU A 157 -3.90 -5.44 11.56
CA LEU A 157 -3.58 -6.64 10.78
C LEU A 157 -2.58 -7.54 11.53
N PHE A 158 -1.48 -6.99 12.05
CA PHE A 158 -0.47 -7.74 12.79
C PHE A 158 -1.02 -8.32 14.11
N ARG A 159 -1.85 -7.57 14.83
CA ARG A 159 -2.54 -8.07 16.02
C ARG A 159 -3.48 -9.23 15.68
N GLU A 160 -4.18 -9.16 14.55
CA GLU A 160 -5.05 -10.23 14.07
C GLU A 160 -4.24 -11.48 13.69
N MET A 161 -3.12 -11.31 12.97
CA MET A 161 -2.21 -12.41 12.61
C MET A 161 -1.54 -13.07 13.82
N ASP A 162 -1.34 -12.33 14.91
CA ASP A 162 -0.74 -12.86 16.13
C ASP A 162 -1.76 -13.47 17.10
N GLY A 163 -3.00 -12.96 17.10
CA GLY A 163 -4.07 -13.45 17.97
C GLY A 163 -4.82 -14.66 17.39
N ASN A 164 -4.94 -14.73 16.06
CA ASN A 164 -5.60 -15.82 15.37
C ASN A 164 -4.54 -16.72 14.72
N LEU A 165 -4.47 -17.99 15.12
CA LEU A 165 -3.63 -18.97 14.44
C LEU A 165 -4.24 -19.23 13.06
N MET A 166 -3.59 -18.72 12.01
CA MET A 166 -4.04 -18.84 10.62
C MET A 166 -2.97 -19.55 9.75
N PRO A 167 -2.50 -20.75 10.13
CA PRO A 167 -1.44 -21.44 9.41
C PRO A 167 -1.88 -21.75 7.97
N ASN A 168 -0.96 -21.54 7.02
CA ASN A 168 -1.17 -21.82 5.59
C ASN A 168 -2.36 -21.08 4.94
N SER A 169 -2.85 -20.02 5.57
CA SER A 169 -3.88 -19.14 5.01
C SER A 169 -3.29 -18.03 4.14
N ASN A 170 -4.15 -17.32 3.39
CA ASN A 170 -3.77 -16.11 2.67
C ASN A 170 -4.67 -14.96 3.12
N ILE A 171 -4.11 -13.76 3.21
CA ILE A 171 -4.85 -12.51 3.38
C ILE A 171 -4.89 -11.80 2.03
N LEU A 172 -6.09 -11.47 1.55
CA LEU A 172 -6.29 -10.62 0.38
C LEU A 172 -6.73 -9.22 0.83
N ILE A 173 -6.06 -8.19 0.32
CA ILE A 173 -6.38 -6.78 0.59
C ILE A 173 -6.67 -6.12 -0.75
N VAL A 174 -7.93 -5.78 -0.98
CA VAL A 174 -8.38 -5.02 -2.16
C VAL A 174 -8.38 -3.53 -1.82
N SER A 175 -7.63 -2.73 -2.56
CA SER A 175 -7.49 -1.30 -2.30
C SER A 175 -7.08 -0.54 -3.57
N HIS A 176 -6.39 0.59 -3.44
CA HIS A 176 -6.08 1.54 -4.49
C HIS A 176 -4.57 1.67 -4.72
N GLY A 177 -4.19 2.32 -5.82
CA GLY A 177 -2.81 2.34 -6.29
C GLY A 177 -1.84 3.04 -5.33
N LEU A 178 -2.21 4.19 -4.76
CA LEU A 178 -1.33 4.90 -3.84
C LEU A 178 -1.31 4.24 -2.45
N PHE A 179 -2.45 3.77 -1.95
CA PHE A 179 -2.49 2.97 -0.72
C PHE A 179 -1.55 1.77 -0.77
N MET A 180 -1.60 0.95 -1.83
CA MET A 180 -0.74 -0.24 -1.95
C MET A 180 0.75 0.11 -1.93
N ARG A 181 1.14 1.21 -2.58
CA ARG A 181 2.54 1.66 -2.58
C ARG A 181 3.00 2.12 -1.20
N LEU A 182 2.14 2.85 -0.48
CA LEU A 182 2.43 3.30 0.89
C LEU A 182 2.40 2.14 1.88
N PHE A 183 1.53 1.14 1.66
CA PHE A 183 1.59 -0.14 2.37
C PHE A 183 2.96 -0.78 2.19
N LEU A 184 3.45 -0.95 0.96
CA LEU A 184 4.78 -1.54 0.74
C LEU A 184 5.90 -0.71 1.36
N MET A 185 5.84 0.63 1.22
CA MET A 185 6.79 1.53 1.85
C MET A 185 6.83 1.33 3.36
N ARG A 186 5.67 1.34 4.04
CA ARG A 186 5.56 1.17 5.48
C ARG A 186 5.97 -0.23 5.94
N PHE A 187 5.61 -1.25 5.17
CA PHE A 187 5.86 -2.65 5.48
C PHE A 187 7.35 -2.97 5.43
N TYR A 188 8.03 -2.52 4.37
CA TYR A 188 9.46 -2.76 4.15
C TYR A 188 10.37 -1.64 4.67
N ARG A 189 9.80 -0.61 5.29
CA ARG A 189 10.53 0.58 5.80
C ARG A 189 11.37 1.22 4.70
N TRP A 190 10.81 1.33 3.50
CA TRP A 190 11.49 2.00 2.39
C TRP A 190 11.53 3.51 2.59
N SER A 191 12.57 4.13 2.05
CA SER A 191 12.71 5.58 2.06
C SER A 191 11.68 6.24 1.12
N VAL A 192 11.48 7.55 1.30
CA VAL A 192 10.57 8.33 0.46
C VAL A 192 11.04 8.35 -0.99
N GLU A 193 12.35 8.39 -1.21
CA GLU A 193 12.98 8.35 -2.54
C GLU A 193 12.62 7.05 -3.25
N ARG A 194 12.77 5.90 -2.57
CA ARG A 194 12.35 4.60 -3.13
C ARG A 194 10.85 4.55 -3.39
N PHE A 195 10.02 5.16 -2.54
CA PHE A 195 8.58 5.23 -2.80
C PHE A 195 8.25 6.03 -4.07
N HIS A 196 8.98 7.11 -4.35
CA HIS A 196 8.78 7.93 -5.57
C HIS A 196 9.18 7.22 -6.85
N THR A 197 10.12 6.26 -6.80
CA THR A 197 10.48 5.47 -7.99
C THR A 197 9.42 4.41 -8.35
N LEU A 198 8.56 4.01 -7.42
CA LEU A 198 7.50 3.03 -7.69
C LEU A 198 6.43 3.58 -8.63
N GLU A 199 6.04 2.80 -9.63
CA GLU A 199 4.86 3.06 -10.44
C GLU A 199 3.58 2.64 -9.72
N ASN A 200 2.45 3.23 -10.13
CA ASN A 200 1.14 2.76 -9.66
C ASN A 200 0.82 1.41 -10.29
N PHE A 201 0.21 0.52 -9.50
CA PHE A 201 -0.39 -0.71 -10.01
C PHE A 201 -1.48 -0.38 -11.03
N ASN A 202 -1.56 -1.15 -12.12
CA ASN A 202 -2.72 -1.10 -13.01
C ASN A 202 -3.98 -1.59 -12.28
N ASN A 203 -5.18 -1.31 -12.79
CA ASN A 203 -6.42 -1.92 -12.27
C ASN A 203 -6.30 -3.45 -12.29
N CYS A 204 -6.76 -4.10 -11.22
CA CYS A 204 -6.56 -5.55 -10.96
C CYS A 204 -5.09 -6.00 -10.84
N GLY A 205 -4.12 -5.08 -10.89
CA GLY A 205 -2.72 -5.37 -10.61
C GLY A 205 -2.54 -5.75 -9.14
N TYR A 206 -1.66 -6.71 -8.88
CA TYR A 206 -1.46 -7.27 -7.55
C TYR A 206 0.03 -7.38 -7.19
N CYS A 207 0.31 -7.57 -5.91
CA CYS A 207 1.60 -8.07 -5.46
C CYS A 207 1.43 -9.10 -4.33
N ILE A 208 2.39 -10.03 -4.25
CA ILE A 208 2.39 -11.13 -3.29
C ILE A 208 3.58 -10.95 -2.34
N LEU A 209 3.27 -10.90 -1.05
CA LEU A 209 4.22 -10.98 0.04
C LEU A 209 4.10 -12.38 0.64
N GLU A 210 5.15 -13.18 0.55
CA GLU A 210 5.16 -14.56 1.04
C GLU A 210 6.04 -14.70 2.28
N ARG A 211 5.49 -15.35 3.31
CA ARG A 211 6.19 -15.60 4.57
C ARG A 211 7.33 -16.60 4.40
N ASP A 212 8.51 -16.24 4.89
CA ASP A 212 9.63 -17.14 5.16
C ASP A 212 9.37 -17.94 6.45
N ASP A 213 9.45 -19.27 6.36
CA ASP A 213 9.20 -20.17 7.48
C ASP A 213 10.38 -20.27 8.47
N GLN A 214 11.51 -19.64 8.15
CA GLN A 214 12.69 -19.56 9.03
C GLN A 214 12.54 -18.48 10.09
N ASP A 215 12.19 -17.25 9.68
CA ASP A 215 12.15 -16.09 10.57
C ASP A 215 10.77 -15.41 10.65
N GLY A 216 9.81 -15.79 9.81
CA GLY A 216 8.47 -15.21 9.73
C GLY A 216 8.41 -13.86 9.01
N SER A 217 9.51 -13.41 8.40
CA SER A 217 9.52 -12.24 7.54
C SER A 217 8.72 -12.49 6.27
N PHE A 218 8.24 -11.43 5.63
CA PHE A 218 7.46 -11.54 4.40
C PHE A 218 8.29 -11.01 3.23
N ILE A 219 8.65 -11.92 2.32
CA ILE A 219 9.45 -11.62 1.13
C ILE A 219 8.51 -11.22 0.00
N LEU A 220 8.79 -10.08 -0.63
CA LEU A 220 8.05 -9.64 -1.81
C LEU A 220 8.42 -10.54 -3.00
N LYS A 221 7.45 -11.29 -3.51
CA LYS A 221 7.63 -12.21 -4.65
C LYS A 221 7.35 -11.56 -5.99
N THR A 222 6.51 -10.53 -6.01
CA THR A 222 6.15 -9.82 -7.23
C THR A 222 7.18 -8.74 -7.54
N GLU A 223 7.70 -8.75 -8.77
CA GLU A 223 8.53 -7.66 -9.26
C GLU A 223 7.70 -6.40 -9.44
N LEU A 224 8.18 -5.30 -8.84
CA LEU A 224 7.50 -4.01 -8.93
C LEU A 224 8.03 -3.23 -10.12
N LYS A 225 7.14 -2.52 -10.81
CA LYS A 225 7.53 -1.54 -11.82
C LYS A 225 8.14 -0.32 -11.15
N ILE A 226 9.38 -0.02 -11.54
CA ILE A 226 10.15 1.11 -11.05
C ILE A 226 10.44 2.00 -12.24
N SER A 227 10.15 3.30 -12.12
CA SER A 227 10.60 4.28 -13.10
C SER A 227 12.08 4.60 -12.85
N SER A 228 12.90 4.54 -13.90
CA SER A 228 14.31 4.95 -13.81
C SER A 228 14.42 6.46 -13.56
N GLU A 229 15.54 6.93 -12.98
CA GLU A 229 15.80 8.37 -12.82
C GLU A 229 15.72 9.11 -14.15
N GLN A 230 16.20 8.51 -15.23
CA GLN A 230 16.14 9.08 -16.58
C GLN A 230 14.70 9.21 -17.10
N GLU A 231 13.83 8.25 -16.81
CA GLU A 231 12.40 8.35 -17.15
C GLU A 231 11.67 9.37 -16.27
N LEU A 232 12.04 9.49 -15.00
CA LEU A 232 11.50 10.50 -14.10
C LEU A 232 11.89 11.91 -14.57
N LEU A 233 13.13 12.12 -15.01
CA LEU A 233 13.58 13.37 -15.63
C LEU A 233 12.85 13.64 -16.95
N LYS A 234 12.83 12.66 -17.88
CA LYS A 234 12.11 12.81 -19.16
C LYS A 234 10.63 13.14 -18.98
N ARG A 235 9.97 12.56 -17.97
CA ARG A 235 8.56 12.87 -17.63
C ARG A 235 8.39 14.29 -17.08
N LYS A 236 9.37 14.83 -16.34
CA LYS A 236 9.38 16.24 -15.91
C LYS A 236 9.54 17.16 -17.12
N ASP A 237 10.58 16.94 -17.93
CA ASP A 237 10.88 17.76 -19.11
C ASP A 237 9.72 17.78 -20.13
N SER A 238 9.11 16.62 -20.38
CA SER A 238 8.00 16.50 -21.34
C SER A 238 6.75 17.26 -20.87
N LYS A 239 6.51 17.29 -19.56
CA LYS A 239 5.36 18.01 -18.97
C LYS A 239 5.60 19.51 -18.86
N GLU A 240 6.84 19.94 -18.57
CA GLU A 240 7.19 21.36 -18.58
C GLU A 240 7.00 21.95 -19.98
N LYS A 241 7.46 21.24 -21.03
CA LYS A 241 7.22 21.63 -22.42
C LYS A 241 5.74 21.71 -22.78
N LEU A 242 4.94 20.76 -22.33
CA LEU A 242 3.49 20.77 -22.56
C LEU A 242 2.80 21.96 -21.87
N ASN A 243 3.20 22.28 -20.64
CA ASN A 243 2.68 23.46 -19.93
C ASN A 243 3.08 24.77 -20.61
N GLU A 244 4.31 24.89 -21.10
CA GLU A 244 4.75 26.06 -21.87
C GLU A 244 3.98 26.20 -23.19
N GLN A 245 3.71 25.10 -23.89
CA GLN A 245 2.89 25.11 -25.11
C GLN A 245 1.47 25.58 -24.84
N ASN A 246 0.80 25.02 -23.82
CA ASN A 246 -0.55 25.41 -23.45
C ASN A 246 -0.65 26.89 -23.05
N LEU A 247 0.32 27.39 -22.27
CA LEU A 247 0.37 28.80 -21.87
C LEU A 247 0.54 29.73 -23.09
N ASN A 248 1.38 29.35 -24.05
CA ASN A 248 1.58 30.11 -25.28
C ASN A 248 0.33 30.12 -26.17
N GLU A 249 -0.39 29.01 -26.27
CA GLU A 249 -1.67 28.95 -27.00
C GLU A 249 -2.73 29.86 -26.37
N GLU A 250 -2.80 29.89 -25.04
CA GLU A 250 -3.74 30.73 -24.30
C GLU A 250 -3.42 32.23 -24.46
N ILE A 251 -2.14 32.62 -24.37
CA ILE A 251 -1.68 34.00 -24.64
C ILE A 251 -2.03 34.41 -26.07
N ASN A 252 -1.80 33.53 -27.05
CA ASN A 252 -2.10 33.83 -28.46
C ASN A 252 -3.61 34.01 -28.70
N SER A 253 -4.45 33.21 -28.03
CA SER A 253 -5.91 33.36 -28.05
C SER A 253 -6.38 34.69 -27.48
N ILE A 254 -5.80 35.12 -26.35
CA ILE A 254 -6.09 36.42 -25.72
C ILE A 254 -5.64 37.58 -26.62
N LEU A 255 -4.44 37.52 -27.17
CA LEU A 255 -3.93 38.53 -28.09
C LEU A 255 -4.79 38.65 -29.36
N HIS A 256 -5.28 37.54 -29.90
CA HIS A 256 -6.20 37.54 -31.03
C HIS A 256 -7.55 38.20 -30.66
N THR A 257 -8.07 37.93 -29.46
CA THR A 257 -9.31 38.53 -28.95
C THR A 257 -9.17 40.05 -28.76
N ILE A 258 -8.07 40.50 -28.13
CA ILE A 258 -7.77 41.93 -27.95
C ILE A 258 -7.63 42.63 -29.30
N LYS A 259 -6.98 42.00 -30.27
CA LYS A 259 -6.81 42.56 -31.62
C LYS A 259 -8.14 42.72 -32.33
N THR A 260 -8.99 41.69 -32.30
CA THR A 260 -10.34 41.74 -32.90
C THR A 260 -11.27 42.74 -32.21
N GLU A 261 -11.17 42.93 -30.89
CA GLU A 261 -11.91 43.99 -30.19
C GLU A 261 -11.42 45.40 -30.51
N ASN A 262 -10.11 45.59 -30.66
CA ASN A 262 -9.52 46.88 -31.05
C ASN A 262 -9.85 47.25 -32.50
N ASP A 263 -9.91 46.26 -33.40
CA ASP A 263 -10.30 46.47 -34.80
C ASP A 263 -11.80 46.83 -34.90
N LYS A 264 -12.66 46.27 -34.04
CA LYS A 264 -14.09 46.64 -33.94
C LYS A 264 -14.33 48.04 -33.35
N LYS A 265 -13.43 48.57 -32.52
CA LYS A 265 -13.52 49.93 -31.97
C LYS A 265 -13.00 51.03 -32.91
N LYS A 266 -12.32 50.65 -34.00
CA LYS A 266 -11.80 51.56 -35.03
C LYS A 266 -12.66 51.63 -36.30
N ALA A 267 -13.71 50.81 -36.39
CA ALA A 267 -14.74 50.86 -37.42
C ALA A 267 -15.98 51.59 -36.90
#